data_AF-W9GPA3-F1
#
_entry.id   AF-W9GPA3-F1
#
_cell.length_a   1.000
_cell.length_b   1.000
_cell.length_c   1.000
_cell.angle_alpha   90.00
_cell.angle_beta   90.00
_cell.angle_gamma   90.00
#
_symmetry.space_group_name_H-M   'P 1'
#
loop_
_entity.id
_entity.type
_entity.pdbx_description
1 polymer ?
#
loop_
_entity_poly.entity_id
_entity_poly.type
_entity_poly.pdbx_seq_one_letter_code
_entity_poly.pdbx_strand_id
1 'polypeptide(L)'
;MPATLITDPDLPCLGIPRAVALFGEDVDGVGAYNHEVGDLVAVMCGLLGFGALETERWREAAALHDLGKLWITPGILLKRGPLDVAERGTMRDHVVLGYARLRHHDRLAAEMALYHHENHDGTGYPFGLAGEHIPVSAR
;
A
#
# COMPACT_ATOMS: atom_id res chain seq x y z
N MET A 1 -13.26 22.21 7.16
CA MET A 1 -12.29 21.74 8.19
C MET A 1 -12.96 21.86 9.55
N PRO A 2 -12.92 20.84 10.44
CA PRO A 2 -11.69 20.15 10.84
C PRO A 2 -11.75 18.63 10.57
N ALA A 3 -10.65 17.98 10.16
CA ALA A 3 -9.54 17.56 11.01
C ALA A 3 -9.89 16.56 12.14
N THR A 4 -10.93 15.73 11.98
CA THR A 4 -11.35 14.77 13.02
C THR A 4 -11.31 13.29 12.60
N LEU A 5 -10.90 12.93 11.38
CA LEU A 5 -10.98 11.54 10.90
C LEU A 5 -9.68 10.74 10.95
N ILE A 6 -8.54 11.34 11.34
CA ILE A 6 -7.23 10.67 11.28
C ILE A 6 -6.82 10.02 12.63
N THR A 7 -7.51 10.31 13.75
CA THR A 7 -7.03 9.91 15.09
C THR A 7 -7.97 8.99 15.88
N ASP A 8 -8.93 8.32 15.25
CA ASP A 8 -9.81 7.38 15.98
C ASP A 8 -9.22 5.95 15.95
N PRO A 9 -8.67 5.45 17.08
CA PRO A 9 -8.15 4.09 17.19
C PRO A 9 -9.24 3.01 17.18
N ASP A 10 -10.51 3.38 17.35
CA ASP A 10 -11.67 2.50 17.41
C ASP A 10 -12.53 2.56 16.15
N LEU A 11 -12.01 3.14 15.04
CA LEU A 11 -12.74 3.22 13.78
C LEU A 11 -13.13 1.79 13.33
N PRO A 12 -14.43 1.43 13.38
CA PRO A 12 -14.86 0.06 13.17
C PRO A 12 -14.52 -0.33 11.75
N CYS A 13 -13.73 -1.41 11.62
CA CYS A 13 -13.35 -2.09 10.38
C CYS A 13 -14.01 -1.46 9.15
N LEU A 14 -13.38 -0.41 8.61
CA LEU A 14 -13.80 0.09 7.32
C LEU A 14 -13.70 -1.10 6.38
N GLY A 15 -14.85 -1.67 5.99
CA GLY A 15 -14.88 -2.69 4.97
C GLY A 15 -14.03 -2.18 3.81
N ILE A 16 -13.25 -3.07 3.20
CA ILE A 16 -12.33 -2.79 2.09
C ILE A 16 -12.89 -1.73 1.11
N PRO A 17 -14.20 -1.71 0.75
CA PRO A 17 -14.77 -0.67 -0.12
C PRO A 17 -14.64 0.77 0.40
N ARG A 18 -14.68 1.01 1.71
CA ARG A 18 -14.62 2.35 2.30
C ARG A 18 -13.19 2.83 2.56
N ALA A 19 -12.23 1.91 2.73
CA ALA A 19 -10.81 2.25 2.74
C ALA A 19 -10.35 2.67 1.33
N VAL A 20 -10.85 1.98 0.29
CA VAL A 20 -10.72 2.40 -1.11
C VAL A 20 -11.36 3.78 -1.32
N ALA A 21 -12.52 4.07 -0.70
CA ALA A 21 -13.13 5.41 -0.77
C ALA A 21 -12.34 6.52 -0.06
N LEU A 22 -11.56 6.21 0.99
CA LEU A 22 -10.68 7.18 1.66
C LEU A 22 -9.38 7.46 0.88
N PHE A 23 -8.92 6.49 0.07
CA PHE A 23 -7.96 6.77 -1.00
C PHE A 23 -8.65 7.37 -2.23
N GLY A 24 -9.96 7.21 -2.41
CA GLY A 24 -10.71 7.75 -3.54
C GLY A 24 -11.10 9.23 -3.42
N GLU A 25 -11.26 9.77 -2.21
CA GLU A 25 -11.37 11.22 -2.01
C GLU A 25 -9.97 11.82 -2.04
N ASP A 26 -9.68 12.50 -3.12
CA ASP A 26 -8.38 12.98 -3.59
C ASP A 26 -7.69 13.94 -2.60
N VAL A 27 -7.19 13.41 -1.49
CA VAL A 27 -6.20 14.07 -0.64
C VAL A 27 -4.86 13.87 -1.35
N ASP A 28 -4.52 14.85 -2.18
CA ASP A 28 -3.15 15.10 -2.65
C ASP A 28 -2.67 14.25 -3.86
N GLY A 29 -3.56 13.56 -4.59
CA GLY A 29 -3.22 12.77 -5.78
C GLY A 29 -2.73 11.34 -5.52
N VAL A 30 -2.60 10.95 -4.24
CA VAL A 30 -2.18 9.60 -3.82
C VAL A 30 -3.23 8.54 -4.18
N GLY A 31 -4.50 8.94 -4.17
CA GLY A 31 -5.63 8.10 -4.56
C GLY A 31 -5.60 7.63 -6.01
N ALA A 32 -5.51 8.60 -6.92
CA ALA A 32 -5.44 8.34 -8.35
C ALA A 32 -4.23 7.47 -8.71
N TYR A 33 -3.06 7.78 -8.14
CA TYR A 33 -1.84 7.00 -8.36
C TYR A 33 -1.99 5.53 -7.94
N ASN A 34 -2.59 5.27 -6.77
CA ASN A 34 -2.79 3.90 -6.30
C ASN A 34 -3.72 3.10 -7.21
N HIS A 35 -4.75 3.74 -7.77
CA HIS A 35 -5.61 3.11 -8.76
C HIS A 35 -4.88 2.81 -10.07
N GLU A 36 -4.01 3.71 -10.54
CA GLU A 36 -3.16 3.48 -11.72
C GLU A 36 -2.23 2.28 -11.54
N VAL A 37 -1.65 2.11 -10.35
CA VAL A 37 -0.85 0.92 -10.01
C VAL A 37 -1.72 -0.34 -10.07
N GLY A 38 -2.94 -0.29 -9.54
CA GLY A 38 -3.90 -1.39 -9.66
C GLY A 38 -4.22 -1.75 -11.11
N ASP A 39 -4.45 -0.75 -11.96
CA ASP A 39 -4.73 -0.95 -13.38
C ASP A 39 -3.52 -1.57 -14.12
N LEU A 40 -2.30 -1.16 -13.78
CA LEU A 40 -1.09 -1.77 -14.32
C LEU A 40 -0.97 -3.25 -13.91
N VAL A 41 -1.26 -3.57 -12.64
CA VAL A 41 -1.30 -4.96 -12.17
C VAL A 41 -2.35 -5.77 -12.92
N ALA A 42 -3.52 -5.18 -13.23
CA ALA A 42 -4.55 -5.85 -14.01
C ALA A 42 -4.06 -6.21 -15.42
N VAL A 43 -3.32 -5.30 -16.07
CA VAL A 43 -2.69 -5.57 -17.38
C VAL A 43 -1.69 -6.72 -17.28
N MET A 44 -0.83 -6.72 -16.25
CA MET A 44 0.14 -7.81 -16.02
C MET A 44 -0.55 -9.16 -15.80
N CYS A 45 -1.61 -9.19 -14.99
CA CYS A 45 -2.43 -10.39 -14.79
C CYS A 45 -2.98 -10.93 -16.12
N GLY A 46 -3.49 -10.04 -16.98
CA GLY A 46 -3.96 -10.41 -18.32
C GLY A 46 -2.87 -11.02 -19.20
N LEU A 47 -1.66 -10.45 -19.19
CA LEU A 47 -0.50 -10.98 -19.92
C LEU A 47 -0.04 -12.35 -19.40
N LEU A 48 -0.22 -12.59 -18.09
CA LEU A 48 0.13 -13.85 -17.43
C LEU A 48 -1.00 -14.90 -17.52
N GLY A 49 -2.14 -14.58 -18.14
CA GLY A 49 -3.24 -15.52 -18.37
C GLY A 49 -4.20 -15.70 -17.20
N PHE A 50 -4.24 -14.75 -16.26
CA PHE A 50 -5.16 -14.76 -15.13
C PHE A 50 -6.61 -14.56 -15.62
N GLY A 51 -7.56 -15.20 -14.92
CA GLY A 51 -8.98 -15.01 -15.20
C GLY A 51 -9.51 -13.66 -14.69
N ALA A 52 -10.59 -13.16 -15.28
CA ALA A 52 -11.13 -11.82 -14.96
C ALA A 52 -11.38 -11.57 -13.46
N LEU A 53 -11.91 -12.58 -12.74
CA LEU A 53 -12.17 -12.46 -11.31
C LEU A 53 -10.87 -12.34 -10.49
N GLU A 54 -9.84 -13.09 -10.88
CA GLU A 54 -8.55 -13.03 -10.21
C GLU A 54 -7.82 -11.72 -10.53
N THR A 55 -7.86 -11.28 -11.78
CA THR A 55 -7.34 -9.99 -12.22
C THR A 55 -7.94 -8.83 -11.40
N GLU A 56 -9.27 -8.80 -11.20
CA GLU A 56 -9.88 -7.75 -10.38
C GLU A 56 -9.42 -7.83 -8.92
N ARG A 57 -9.30 -9.03 -8.36
CA ARG A 57 -8.80 -9.20 -6.99
C ARG A 57 -7.38 -8.67 -6.83
N TRP A 58 -6.51 -8.91 -7.81
CA TRP A 58 -5.13 -8.40 -7.80
C TRP A 58 -5.07 -6.89 -7.97
N ARG A 59 -5.92 -6.34 -8.85
CA ARG A 59 -6.08 -4.90 -9.06
C ARG A 59 -6.49 -4.18 -7.77
N GLU A 60 -7.54 -4.65 -7.10
CA GLU A 60 -8.03 -4.08 -5.85
C GLU A 60 -6.98 -4.19 -4.73
N ALA A 61 -6.30 -5.33 -4.62
CA ALA A 61 -5.25 -5.54 -3.63
C ALA A 61 -4.06 -4.60 -3.85
N ALA A 62 -3.63 -4.41 -5.10
CA ALA A 62 -2.51 -3.55 -5.45
C ALA A 62 -2.80 -2.06 -5.16
N ALA A 63 -4.05 -1.62 -5.32
CA ALA A 63 -4.44 -0.24 -4.96
C ALA A 63 -4.28 0.06 -3.45
N LEU A 64 -4.13 -0.95 -2.61
CA LEU A 64 -3.95 -0.80 -1.16
C LEU A 64 -2.49 -0.92 -0.70
N HIS A 65 -1.53 -1.05 -1.61
CA HIS A 65 -0.11 -1.24 -1.24
C HIS A 65 0.40 -0.12 -0.30
N ASP A 66 -0.06 1.10 -0.51
CA ASP A 66 0.34 2.30 0.23
C ASP A 66 -0.63 2.69 1.37
N LEU A 67 -1.60 1.83 1.72
CA LEU A 67 -2.60 2.10 2.78
C LEU A 67 -1.95 2.58 4.09
N GLY A 68 -0.79 2.04 4.42
CA GLY A 68 -0.06 2.39 5.64
C GLY A 68 0.36 3.86 5.75
N LYS A 69 0.41 4.61 4.63
CA LYS A 69 0.75 6.04 4.62
C LYS A 69 -0.24 6.89 5.41
N LEU A 70 -1.47 6.43 5.60
CA LEU A 70 -2.47 7.11 6.46
C LEU A 70 -2.03 7.25 7.92
N TRP A 71 -1.06 6.44 8.37
CA TRP A 71 -0.51 6.49 9.72
C TRP A 71 0.88 7.15 9.79
N ILE A 72 1.37 7.69 8.67
CA ILE A 72 2.59 8.51 8.65
C ILE A 72 2.21 9.96 8.93
N THR A 73 2.99 10.64 9.77
CA THR A 73 2.67 12.01 10.16
C THR A 73 2.71 12.93 8.94
N PRO A 74 1.77 13.90 8.81
CA PRO A 74 1.74 14.82 7.67
C PRO A 74 3.05 15.59 7.47
N GLY A 75 3.77 15.90 8.56
CA GLY A 75 5.06 16.58 8.49
C GLY A 75 6.16 15.79 7.77
N ILE A 76 6.08 14.45 7.79
CA ILE A 76 6.99 13.57 7.05
C ILE A 76 6.39 13.24 5.68
N LEU A 77 5.10 12.88 5.63
CA LEU A 77 4.39 12.48 4.41
C LEU A 77 4.39 13.58 3.34
N LEU A 78 4.17 14.84 3.75
CA LEU A 78 4.03 15.99 2.86
C LEU A 78 5.26 16.90 2.86
N LYS A 79 6.41 16.41 3.35
CA LYS A 79 7.63 17.21 3.47
C LYS A 79 8.10 17.68 2.08
N ARG A 80 8.23 18.99 1.93
CA ARG A 80 8.80 19.63 0.73
C ARG A 80 10.33 19.61 0.83
N GLY A 81 10.95 18.52 0.39
CA GLY A 81 12.41 18.36 0.39
C GLY A 81 12.83 16.92 0.73
N PRO A 82 14.13 16.63 0.74
CA PRO A 82 14.60 15.31 1.11
C PRO A 82 14.26 15.00 2.57
N LEU A 83 13.80 13.77 2.81
CA LEU A 83 13.72 13.22 4.15
C LEU A 83 15.15 13.05 4.71
N ASP A 84 15.34 13.27 6.00
CA ASP A 84 16.53 12.84 6.72
C ASP A 84 16.50 11.31 6.98
N VAL A 85 17.51 10.79 7.68
CA VAL A 85 17.61 9.35 7.94
C VAL A 85 16.49 8.84 8.85
N ALA A 86 16.12 9.60 9.87
CA ALA A 86 15.07 9.21 10.81
C ALA A 86 13.69 9.29 10.15
N GLU A 87 13.44 10.35 9.40
CA GLU A 87 12.21 10.54 8.63
C GLU A 87 12.05 9.47 7.55
N ARG A 88 13.14 9.05 6.88
CA ARG A 88 13.10 7.89 5.98
C ARG A 88 12.71 6.61 6.72
N GLY A 89 13.26 6.40 7.93
CA GLY A 89 12.87 5.27 8.78
C GLY A 89 11.37 5.25 9.04
N THR A 90 10.82 6.37 9.51
CA THR A 90 9.38 6.51 9.74
C THR A 90 8.57 6.35 8.46
N MET A 91 9.00 6.92 7.33
CA MET A 91 8.31 6.73 6.06
C MET A 91 8.26 5.25 5.68
N ARG A 92 9.35 4.50 5.86
CA ARG A 92 9.40 3.06 5.56
C ARG A 92 8.42 2.24 6.41
N ASP A 93 8.07 2.69 7.62
CA ASP A 93 7.13 1.98 8.49
C ASP A 93 5.73 1.80 7.87
N HIS A 94 5.38 2.56 6.82
CA HIS A 94 4.10 2.42 6.14
C HIS A 94 3.84 0.98 5.65
N VAL A 95 4.87 0.23 5.24
CA VAL A 95 4.70 -1.16 4.76
C VAL A 95 4.19 -2.08 5.90
N VAL A 96 4.77 -1.95 7.08
CA VAL A 96 4.39 -2.74 8.27
C VAL A 96 3.05 -2.26 8.82
N LEU A 97 2.82 -0.95 8.81
CA LEU A 97 1.55 -0.36 9.22
C LEU A 97 0.41 -0.83 8.32
N GLY A 98 0.59 -0.81 6.99
CA GLY A 98 -0.36 -1.31 6.00
C GLY A 98 -0.67 -2.79 6.19
N TYR A 99 0.38 -3.64 6.26
CA TYR A 99 0.22 -5.06 6.56
C TYR A 99 -0.61 -5.31 7.82
N ALA A 100 -0.31 -4.59 8.90
CA ALA A 100 -1.00 -4.77 10.16
C ALA A 100 -2.51 -4.49 10.06
N ARG A 101 -2.95 -3.58 9.17
CA ARG A 101 -4.38 -3.29 8.98
C ARG A 101 -5.03 -4.28 8.03
N LEU A 102 -4.29 -4.76 7.03
CA LEU A 102 -4.85 -5.60 5.97
C LEU A 102 -4.87 -7.10 6.29
N ARG A 103 -3.93 -7.60 7.11
CA ARG A 103 -3.66 -9.05 7.27
C ARG A 103 -4.86 -9.91 7.70
N HIS A 104 -5.85 -9.32 8.36
CA HIS A 104 -7.06 -10.00 8.83
C HIS A 104 -8.26 -9.85 7.88
N HIS A 105 -8.12 -9.06 6.82
CA HIS A 105 -9.18 -8.74 5.86
C HIS A 105 -8.85 -9.24 4.45
N ASP A 106 -7.64 -8.97 3.96
CA ASP A 106 -7.15 -9.50 2.69
C ASP A 106 -5.66 -9.82 2.77
N ARG A 107 -5.34 -11.11 2.63
CA ARG A 107 -3.97 -11.60 2.67
C ARG A 107 -3.14 -11.12 1.48
N LEU A 108 -3.73 -10.99 0.29
CA LEU A 108 -3.02 -10.55 -0.91
C LEU A 108 -2.65 -9.06 -0.78
N ALA A 109 -3.61 -8.23 -0.40
CA ALA A 109 -3.36 -6.81 -0.17
C ALA A 109 -2.34 -6.60 0.96
N ALA A 110 -2.41 -7.39 2.03
CA ALA A 110 -1.44 -7.33 3.11
C ALA A 110 -0.03 -7.68 2.64
N GLU A 111 0.12 -8.73 1.83
CA GLU A 111 1.41 -9.15 1.27
C GLU A 111 1.99 -8.09 0.33
N MET A 112 1.18 -7.54 -0.58
CA MET A 112 1.55 -6.41 -1.43
C MET A 112 2.00 -5.19 -0.61
N ALA A 113 1.22 -4.80 0.41
CA ALA A 113 1.58 -3.67 1.27
C ALA A 113 2.90 -3.90 2.02
N LEU A 114 3.17 -5.14 2.47
CA LEU A 114 4.37 -5.44 3.26
C LEU A 114 5.66 -5.46 2.42
N TYR A 115 5.59 -5.96 1.18
CA TYR A 115 6.79 -6.33 0.42
C TYR A 115 7.00 -5.53 -0.87
N HIS A 116 6.11 -4.60 -1.26
CA HIS A 116 6.27 -3.83 -2.52
C HIS A 116 7.51 -2.94 -2.60
N HIS A 117 8.28 -2.82 -1.52
CA HIS A 117 9.56 -2.13 -1.47
C HIS A 117 10.77 -3.07 -1.30
N GLU A 118 10.56 -4.38 -1.35
CA GLU A 118 11.65 -5.34 -1.51
C GLU A 118 12.21 -5.24 -2.93
N ASN A 119 13.53 -5.30 -3.06
CA ASN A 119 14.21 -5.23 -4.34
C ASN A 119 14.77 -6.61 -4.67
N HIS A 120 14.74 -7.00 -5.94
CA HIS A 120 15.24 -8.31 -6.37
C HIS A 120 16.71 -8.57 -5.98
N ASP A 121 17.52 -7.53 -5.80
CA ASP A 121 18.92 -7.60 -5.37
C ASP A 121 19.12 -7.63 -3.83
N GLY A 122 18.05 -7.60 -3.03
CA GLY A 122 18.09 -7.58 -1.57
C GLY A 122 18.35 -6.22 -0.92
N THR A 123 18.42 -5.14 -1.70
CA THR A 123 18.64 -3.77 -1.17
C THR A 123 17.37 -3.10 -0.66
N GLY A 124 16.23 -3.78 -0.78
CA GLY A 124 14.92 -3.30 -0.38
C GLY A 124 14.66 -3.36 1.12
N TYR A 125 13.39 -3.17 1.49
CA TYR A 125 12.92 -3.16 2.86
C TYR A 125 11.47 -3.71 2.93
N PRO A 126 10.99 -4.19 4.10
CA PRO A 126 11.60 -4.09 5.43
C PRO A 126 12.55 -5.23 5.82
N PHE A 127 12.61 -6.33 5.08
CA PHE A 127 13.39 -7.51 5.45
C PHE A 127 14.64 -7.73 4.59
N GLY A 128 14.75 -7.06 3.44
CA GLY A 128 15.88 -7.24 2.52
C GLY A 128 15.80 -8.59 1.81
N LEU A 129 14.59 -9.00 1.42
CA LEU A 129 14.37 -10.22 0.66
C LEU A 129 14.95 -10.07 -0.75
N ALA A 130 15.46 -11.17 -1.30
CA ALA A 130 16.09 -11.18 -2.61
C ALA A 130 15.54 -12.31 -3.49
N GLY A 131 15.43 -12.02 -4.79
CA GLY A 131 14.93 -12.94 -5.81
C GLY A 131 13.59 -13.58 -5.44
N GLU A 132 13.55 -14.91 -5.52
CA GLU A 132 12.33 -15.70 -5.28
C GLU A 132 11.85 -15.72 -3.83
N HIS A 133 12.60 -15.14 -2.89
CA HIS A 133 12.11 -14.97 -1.52
C HIS A 133 11.08 -13.84 -1.41
N ILE A 134 11.04 -12.91 -2.38
CA ILE A 134 10.00 -11.88 -2.45
C ILE A 134 8.73 -12.55 -2.99
N PRO A 135 7.57 -12.43 -2.33
CA PRO A 135 6.33 -13.02 -2.84
C PRO A 135 5.99 -12.52 -4.24
N VAL A 136 5.42 -13.40 -5.08
CA VAL A 136 5.03 -13.05 -6.47
C VAL A 136 4.13 -11.82 -6.51
N SER A 137 3.29 -11.61 -5.50
CA SER A 137 2.41 -10.45 -5.42
C SER A 137 3.14 -9.11 -5.29
N ALA A 138 4.41 -9.11 -4.89
CA ALA A 138 5.20 -7.92 -4.60
C ALA A 138 6.44 -7.79 -5.49
N ARG A 139 6.53 -8.57 -6.57
CA ARG A 139 7.59 -8.48 -7.60
C ARG A 139 7.05 -7.83 -8.86
#